data_AF-A0AAJ0PD56-F1
#
_entry.id   AF-A0AAJ0PD56-F1
#
_cell.length_a   1.000
_cell.length_b   1.000
_cell.length_c   1.000
_cell.angle_alpha   90.00
_cell.angle_beta   90.00
_cell.angle_gamma   90.00
#
_symmetry.space_group_name_H-M   'P 1'
#
loop_
_entity.id
_entity.type
_entity.pdbx_description
1 polymer ?
#
loop_
_entity_poly.entity_id
_entity_poly.type
_entity_poly.pdbx_seq_one_letter_code
_entity_poly.pdbx_strand_id
1 'polypeptide(L)' 'MKFSEQWLRGWVNPQVSRDELVARLSMAGLEVDSVTPAAGQFSGIVVGEILATEQHPDADKLRVCQVSNGQETFQG' A
#
# COMPACT_ATOMS: atom_id res chain seq x y z
N MET A 1 -20.94 -2.55 -4.03
CA MET A 1 -20.03 -3.28 -3.12
C MET A 1 -18.59 -2.94 -3.50
N LYS A 2 -17.66 -2.77 -2.54
CA LYS A 2 -16.25 -2.44 -2.84
C LYS A 2 -15.33 -3.60 -2.44
N PHE A 3 -14.38 -3.94 -3.31
CA PHE A 3 -13.38 -4.98 -3.06
C PHE A 3 -12.07 -4.67 -3.79
N SER A 4 -11.00 -5.38 -3.44
CA SER A 4 -9.71 -5.29 -4.13
C SER A 4 -9.70 -6.17 -5.36
N GLU A 5 -9.35 -5.60 -6.51
CA GLU A 5 -9.14 -6.37 -7.75
C GLU A 5 -8.04 -7.42 -7.59
N GLN A 6 -6.96 -7.09 -6.87
CA GLN A 6 -5.88 -8.04 -6.58
C GLN A 6 -6.39 -9.24 -5.79
N TRP A 7 -7.26 -9.00 -4.79
CA TRP A 7 -7.88 -10.09 -4.04
C TRP A 7 -8.73 -10.97 -4.95
N LEU A 8 -9.60 -10.38 -5.78
CA LEU A 8 -10.43 -11.15 -6.73
C LEU A 8 -9.59 -11.99 -7.70
N ARG A 9 -8.52 -11.41 -8.26
CA ARG A 9 -7.59 -12.11 -9.16
C ARG A 9 -6.82 -13.25 -8.48
N GLY A 10 -6.67 -13.20 -7.15
CA GLY A 10 -6.11 -14.30 -6.37
C GLY A 10 -6.99 -15.56 -6.37
N TRP A 11 -8.31 -15.39 -6.56
CA TRP A 11 -9.26 -16.50 -6.68
C TRP A 11 -9.47 -16.91 -8.13
N VAL A 12 -9.71 -15.94 -9.02
CA VAL A 12 -9.95 -16.16 -10.44
C VAL A 12 -9.32 -15.03 -11.25
N ASN A 13 -8.33 -15.35 -12.10
CA ASN A 13 -7.66 -14.36 -12.93
C ASN A 13 -8.02 -14.52 -14.42
N PRO A 14 -8.90 -13.67 -14.98
CA PRO A 14 -9.34 -13.76 -16.38
C PRO A 14 -8.31 -13.32 -17.43
N GLN A 15 -7.07 -12.96 -17.04
CA GLN A 15 -6.00 -12.52 -17.95
C GLN A 15 -6.35 -11.33 -18.86
N VAL A 16 -7.32 -10.50 -18.44
CA VAL A 16 -7.71 -9.26 -19.12
C VAL A 16 -7.22 -8.04 -18.35
N SER A 17 -7.15 -6.89 -19.04
CA SER A 17 -6.88 -5.59 -18.40
C SER A 17 -8.00 -5.23 -17.41
N ARG A 18 -7.71 -4.31 -16.49
CA ARG A 18 -8.71 -3.79 -15.55
C ARG A 18 -9.90 -3.17 -16.27
N ASP A 19 -9.66 -2.38 -17.31
CA ASP A 19 -10.72 -1.65 -18.01
C ASP A 19 -11.66 -2.64 -18.74
N GLU A 20 -11.10 -3.72 -19.29
CA GLU A 20 -11.88 -4.80 -19.88
C GLU A 20 -12.65 -5.62 -18.83
N LEU A 21 -12.04 -5.87 -17.67
CA LEU A 21 -12.72 -6.54 -16.56
C LEU A 21 -13.95 -5.75 -16.11
N VAL A 22 -13.82 -4.43 -15.95
CA VAL A 22 -14.92 -3.52 -15.59
C VAL A 22 -16.03 -3.55 -16.63
N ALA A 23 -15.69 -3.44 -17.92
CA ALA A 23 -16.67 -3.51 -18.99
C ALA A 23 -17.43 -4.84 -19.00
N ARG A 24 -16.72 -5.97 -18.83
CA ARG A 24 -17.33 -7.31 -18.80
C ARG A 24 -18.23 -7.52 -17.58
N LEU A 25 -17.87 -6.99 -16.41
CA LEU A 25 -18.71 -7.03 -15.23
C LEU A 25 -20.04 -6.30 -15.48
N SER A 26 -19.98 -5.07 -16.01
CA SER A 26 -21.18 -4.31 -16.35
C SER A 26 -22.05 -5.01 -17.39
N MET A 27 -21.45 -5.60 -18.45
CA MET A 27 -22.19 -6.39 -19.45
C MET A 27 -22.82 -7.67 -18.88
N ALA A 28 -22.22 -8.25 -17.83
CA ALA A 28 -22.76 -9.40 -17.11
C ALA A 28 -23.85 -9.05 -16.09
N GLY A 29 -24.25 -7.76 -16.00
CA GLY A 29 -25.25 -7.27 -15.04
C GLY A 29 -24.68 -6.94 -13.65
N LEU A 30 -23.35 -6.94 -13.49
CA LEU A 30 -22.65 -6.51 -12.28
C LEU A 30 -22.10 -5.09 -12.50
N GLU A 31 -22.97 -4.10 -12.36
CA GLU A 31 -22.62 -2.70 -12.61
C GLU A 31 -21.47 -2.22 -11.70
N VAL A 32 -20.50 -1.52 -12.31
CA VAL A 32 -19.34 -0.95 -11.63
C VAL A 32 -19.49 0.56 -11.53
N ASP A 33 -19.85 1.06 -10.35
CA ASP A 33 -20.07 2.50 -10.12
C ASP A 33 -18.78 3.33 -10.12
N SER A 34 -17.68 2.76 -9.60
CA SER A 34 -16.41 3.49 -9.48
C SER A 34 -15.20 2.58 -9.39
N VAL A 35 -14.06 3.07 -9.88
CA VAL A 35 -12.75 2.44 -9.78
C VAL A 35 -11.79 3.45 -9.16
N THR A 36 -11.19 3.08 -8.02
CA THR A 36 -10.27 3.96 -7.30
C THR A 36 -8.95 3.23 -7.01
N PRO A 37 -7.79 3.87 -7.21
CA PRO A 37 -6.52 3.34 -6.74
C PRO A 37 -6.57 3.10 -5.22
N ALA A 38 -5.87 2.06 -4.75
CA ALA A 38 -5.79 1.78 -3.32
C ALA A 38 -4.96 2.84 -2.56
N ALA A 39 -3.99 3.47 -3.24
CA ALA A 39 -3.14 4.52 -2.69
C ALA A 39 -2.65 5.46 -3.82
N GLY A 40 -2.12 6.63 -3.43
CA GLY A 40 -1.41 7.53 -4.34
C GLY A 40 -0.06 6.96 -4.78
N GLN A 41 0.59 7.64 -5.73
CA GLN A 41 1.93 7.28 -6.18
C GLN A 41 2.97 7.74 -5.16
N PHE A 42 3.89 6.86 -4.79
CA PHE A 42 5.04 7.15 -3.93
C PHE A 42 6.25 6.35 -4.42
N SER A 43 7.46 6.82 -4.11
CA SER A 43 8.71 6.14 -4.47
C SER A 43 9.72 6.29 -3.32
N GLY A 44 10.67 5.35 -3.21
CA GLY A 44 11.71 5.35 -2.18
C GLY A 44 11.26 4.95 -0.77
N ILE A 45 10.00 4.52 -0.59
CA ILE A 45 9.48 4.04 0.69
C ILE A 45 9.75 2.54 0.83
N VAL A 46 10.39 2.16 1.94
CA VAL A 46 10.73 0.78 2.27
C VAL A 46 10.23 0.42 3.66
N VAL A 47 10.14 -0.88 3.95
CA VAL A 47 9.85 -1.37 5.30
C VAL A 47 11.13 -1.20 6.13
N GLY A 48 11.02 -0.50 7.26
CA GLY A 48 12.10 -0.34 8.22
C GLY A 48 11.72 -0.90 9.59
N GLU A 49 12.70 -1.42 10.31
CA GLU A 49 12.59 -1.92 11.67
C GLU A 49 13.23 -0.95 12.65
N ILE A 50 12.52 -0.60 13.73
CA ILE A 50 13.06 0.24 14.79
C ILE A 50 13.92 -0.63 15.72
N LEU A 51 15.21 -0.33 15.80
CA LEU A 51 16.16 -1.04 16.68
C LEU A 51 16.23 -0.42 18.07
N ALA A 52 16.17 0.91 18.16
CA ALA A 52 16.23 1.64 19.43
C ALA A 52 15.49 2.98 19.33
N THR A 53 15.00 3.47 20.48
CA THR A 53 14.39 4.80 20.60
C THR A 53 14.86 5.48 21.88
N GLU A 54 15.30 6.73 21.79
CA GLU A 54 15.73 7.57 22.92
C GLU A 54 14.94 8.88 22.95
N GLN A 55 14.82 9.50 24.13
CA GLN A 55 14.15 10.80 24.25
C GLN A 55 15.02 11.90 23.62
N HIS A 56 14.42 12.77 22.82
CA HIS A 56 15.17 13.89 22.26
C HIS A 56 15.59 14.86 23.38
N PRO A 57 16.88 15.26 23.48
CA PRO A 57 17.39 16.05 24.61
C PRO A 57 16.72 17.42 24.74
N ASP A 58 16.37 18.04 23.61
CA ASP A 58 15.79 19.40 23.59
C ASP A 58 14.30 19.44 23.20
N ALA A 59 13.61 18.29 23.14
CA ALA A 59 12.21 18.24 22.71
C ALA A 59 11.43 17.09 23.35
N ASP A 60 10.53 17.42 24.28
CA ASP A 60 9.76 16.43 25.05
C ASP A 60 8.84 15.55 24.17
N LYS A 61 8.43 16.03 22.99
CA LYS A 61 7.52 15.31 22.09
C LYS A 61 8.22 14.47 21.03
N LEU A 62 9.54 14.54 20.92
CA LEU A 62 10.31 13.85 19.87
C LEU A 62 11.13 12.70 20.46
N ARG A 63 11.34 11.67 19.64
CA ARG A 63 12.26 10.57 19.93
C ARG A 63 13.28 10.48 18.83
N VAL A 64 14.51 10.19 19.23
CA VAL A 64 15.58 9.81 18.31
C VAL A 64 15.48 8.30 18.11
N CYS A 65 15.22 7.87 16.87
CA CYS A 65 15.01 6.49 16.50
C CYS A 65 16.18 5.99 15.66
N GLN A 66 16.74 4.84 16.03
CA GLN A 66 17.62 4.09 15.15
C GLN A 66 16.78 3.06 14.38
N VAL A 67 16.75 3.18 13.06
CA VAL A 67 15.90 2.39 12.16
C VAL A 67 16.77 1.68 11.13
N SER A 68 16.57 0.38 10.95
CA SER A 68 17.23 -0.39 9.89
C SER A 68 16.29 -0.67 8.73
N ASN A 69 16.81 -0.62 7.50
CA ASN A 69 16.11 -1.11 6.30
C ASN A 69 16.51 -2.55 5.92
N GLY A 70 17.19 -3.28 6.82
CA GLY A 70 17.74 -4.62 6.59
C GLY A 70 19.12 -4.64 5.91
N GLN A 71 19.63 -3.50 5.43
CA GLN A 71 20.99 -3.39 4.87
C GLN A 71 21.85 -2.41 5.68
N GLU A 72 21.28 -1.27 6.03
CA GLU A 72 21.94 -0.19 6.76
C GLU A 72 21.05 0.26 7.93
N THR A 73 21.69 0.85 8.95
CA THR A 73 21.01 1.46 10.09
C THR A 73 21.14 2.97 9.99
N PHE A 74 19.99 3.65 10.05
CA PHE A 74 19.85 5.10 9.98
C PHE A 74 19.40 5.63 11.34
N GLN A 75 19.80 6.85 11.69
CA GLN A 75 19.33 7.54 12.89
C GLN A 75 18.62 8.82 12.49
N GLY A 76 17.46 9.09 13.08
CA GLY A 76 16.66 10.29 12.86
C GLY A 76 15.74 10.62 14.02
#